data_AF-A0A9X2EQH9-F1
#
_entry.id   AF-A0A9X2EQH9-F1
#
_cell.length_a   1.000
_cell.length_b   1.000
_cell.length_c   1.000
_cell.angle_alpha   90.00
_cell.angle_beta   90.00
_cell.angle_gamma   90.00
#
_symmetry.space_group_name_H-M   'P 1'
#
loop_
_entity.id
_entity.type
_entity.pdbx_description
1 polymer ?
#
loop_
_entity_poly.entity_id
_entity_poly.type
_entity_poly.pdbx_seq_one_letter_code
_entity_poly.pdbx_strand_id
1 'polypeptide(L)'
;VLRPDGLADEELPIFRSVPLPLQHAGNERGAFGFPQPGTVVELAFAYGQPDQPFIRTVLSRGVGVPALDREDLAWQQSDSVRQRVDAHAEWSRETHGDIRESSLRRIIKAAELQSSCDNEYRQVKEHSIEEIAGVKVIEVLGALRLLSGGSLNIGALDNLNLSTTSDINSSVGRDLKEQIGNIRESIAKTQQSIKVKDGGKAWLGSESVNVLKVLEELIDVVSALAGTLATHSHPSSGQKPTQEIAITAHQTSADNLKSQLTPIVA
;
A
#
# COMPACT_ATOMS: atom_id res chain seq x y z
N VAL A 1 -35.69 23.68 47.62
CA VAL A 1 -35.68 25.02 46.96
C VAL A 1 -34.70 25.90 47.74
N LEU A 2 -34.15 26.97 47.16
CA LEU A 2 -33.22 27.84 47.90
C LEU A 2 -33.95 29.09 48.41
N ARG A 3 -33.67 29.50 49.65
CA ARG A 3 -34.10 30.77 50.23
C ARG A 3 -33.27 31.94 49.64
N PRO A 4 -33.64 33.22 49.88
CA PRO A 4 -32.88 34.37 49.39
C PRO A 4 -31.40 34.41 49.84
N ASP A 5 -31.06 33.77 50.96
CA ASP A 5 -29.70 33.61 51.47
C ASP A 5 -28.89 32.52 50.73
N GLY A 6 -29.52 31.76 49.82
CA GLY A 6 -28.92 30.68 49.06
C GLY A 6 -28.87 29.33 49.80
N LEU A 7 -29.45 29.23 51.01
CA LEU A 7 -29.54 27.98 51.77
C LEU A 7 -30.79 27.18 51.38
N ALA A 8 -30.76 25.87 51.62
CA ALA A 8 -31.90 25.00 51.38
C ALA A 8 -33.10 25.42 52.26
N ASP A 9 -34.26 25.50 51.63
CA ASP A 9 -35.55 25.66 52.28
C ASP A 9 -36.10 24.27 52.64
N GLU A 10 -36.13 23.96 53.93
CA GLU A 10 -36.60 22.68 54.46
C GLU A 10 -38.15 22.56 54.49
N GLU A 11 -38.87 23.68 54.34
CA GLU A 11 -40.34 23.68 54.30
C GLU A 11 -40.89 23.18 52.95
N LEU A 12 -40.06 23.20 51.91
CA LEU A 12 -40.43 22.80 50.56
C LEU A 12 -39.94 21.38 50.23
N PRO A 13 -40.78 20.56 49.56
CA PRO A 13 -40.40 19.20 49.23
C PRO A 13 -39.27 19.14 48.20
N ILE A 14 -38.58 18.00 48.18
CA ILE A 14 -37.62 17.68 47.12
C ILE A 14 -38.39 17.30 45.86
N PHE A 15 -38.31 18.15 44.83
CA PHE A 15 -38.85 17.84 43.52
C PHE A 15 -37.96 16.81 42.81
N ARG A 16 -38.54 15.68 42.41
CA ARG A 16 -37.86 14.59 41.70
C ARG A 16 -38.32 14.56 40.24
N SER A 17 -37.44 14.10 39.36
CA SER A 17 -37.74 13.90 37.94
C SER A 17 -38.28 15.16 37.25
N VAL A 18 -37.76 16.32 37.63
CA VAL A 18 -38.16 17.60 37.04
C VAL A 18 -37.59 17.71 35.61
N PRO A 19 -38.42 18.00 34.60
CA PRO A 19 -37.96 18.15 33.22
C PRO A 19 -36.87 19.23 33.06
N LEU A 20 -35.84 18.94 32.26
CA LEU A 20 -34.75 19.86 31.92
C LEU A 20 -35.19 20.91 30.89
N PRO A 21 -34.55 22.10 30.86
CA PRO A 21 -34.76 23.04 29.77
C PRO A 21 -34.12 22.45 28.50
N LEU A 22 -34.83 22.56 27.37
CA LEU A 22 -34.32 22.12 26.08
C LEU A 22 -33.83 23.32 25.28
N GLN A 23 -32.56 23.30 24.90
CA GLN A 23 -32.06 24.18 23.85
C GLN A 23 -32.37 23.54 22.49
N HIS A 24 -33.27 24.17 21.74
CA HIS A 24 -33.87 23.67 20.49
C HIS A 24 -34.82 22.46 20.70
N ALA A 25 -36.09 22.55 20.31
CA ALA A 25 -37.12 21.54 20.60
C ALA A 25 -37.83 21.00 19.34
N GLY A 26 -38.22 19.73 19.37
CA GLY A 26 -38.95 18.98 18.32
C GLY A 26 -38.70 17.47 18.43
N ASN A 27 -39.32 16.66 17.58
CA ASN A 27 -39.09 15.21 17.61
C ASN A 27 -37.60 14.90 17.35
N GLU A 28 -36.98 14.17 18.29
CA GLU A 28 -35.59 13.70 18.25
C GLU A 28 -34.54 14.80 18.00
N ARG A 29 -34.76 16.02 18.52
CA ARG A 29 -33.80 17.13 18.39
C ARG A 29 -33.55 17.87 19.70
N GLY A 30 -32.38 18.48 19.78
CA GLY A 30 -32.00 19.40 20.86
C GLY A 30 -30.57 19.18 21.31
N ALA A 31 -30.08 20.11 22.14
CA ALA A 31 -28.86 19.91 22.91
C ALA A 31 -29.25 19.44 24.33
N PHE A 32 -28.76 18.28 24.73
CA PHE A 32 -29.07 17.66 26.02
C PHE A 32 -27.81 17.59 26.87
N GLY A 33 -27.89 18.11 28.10
CA GLY A 33 -26.81 18.05 29.07
C GLY A 33 -27.37 18.17 30.48
N PHE A 34 -27.06 17.21 31.34
CA PHE A 34 -27.46 17.29 32.75
C PHE A 34 -26.55 18.27 33.49
N PRO A 35 -27.11 19.18 34.30
CA PRO A 35 -26.30 19.94 35.25
C PRO A 35 -25.63 18.99 36.24
N GLN A 36 -24.40 19.30 36.66
CA GLN A 36 -23.74 18.54 37.71
C GLN A 36 -24.49 18.75 39.05
N PRO A 37 -24.52 17.74 39.95
CA PRO A 37 -25.03 17.92 41.30
C PRO A 37 -24.42 19.15 41.97
N GLY A 38 -25.27 20.00 42.56
CA GLY A 38 -24.86 21.28 43.16
C GLY A 38 -25.02 22.50 42.25
N THR A 39 -25.28 22.32 40.96
CA THR A 39 -25.59 23.45 40.05
C THR A 39 -26.94 24.07 40.40
N VAL A 40 -26.99 25.41 40.44
CA VAL A 40 -28.23 26.15 40.73
C VAL A 40 -29.10 26.22 39.47
N VAL A 41 -30.40 25.98 39.63
CA VAL A 41 -31.38 26.02 38.53
C VAL A 41 -32.60 26.86 38.91
N GLU A 42 -33.24 27.46 37.92
CA GLU A 42 -34.54 28.11 38.08
C GLU A 42 -35.68 27.10 37.93
N LEU A 43 -36.47 26.94 38.98
CA LEU A 43 -37.67 26.12 38.98
C LEU A 43 -38.89 26.97 38.58
N ALA A 44 -39.66 26.49 37.62
CA ALA A 44 -40.92 27.09 37.19
C ALA A 44 -42.05 26.06 37.24
N PHE A 45 -43.29 26.54 37.27
CA PHE A 45 -44.49 25.70 37.34
C PHE A 45 -45.38 25.97 36.14
N ALA A 46 -45.68 24.94 35.34
CA ALA A 46 -46.55 25.08 34.19
C ALA A 46 -47.94 25.55 34.63
N TYR A 47 -48.47 26.58 33.96
CA TYR A 47 -49.75 27.21 34.31
C TYR A 47 -49.87 27.69 35.77
N GLY A 48 -48.74 27.84 36.48
CA GLY A 48 -48.71 28.14 37.92
C GLY A 48 -49.13 26.96 38.83
N GLN A 49 -49.21 25.74 38.31
CA GLN A 49 -49.63 24.55 39.06
C GLN A 49 -48.44 23.92 39.82
N PRO A 50 -48.48 23.85 41.17
CA PRO A 50 -47.36 23.32 41.97
C PRO A 50 -46.96 21.87 41.68
N ASP A 51 -47.87 21.07 41.11
CA ASP A 51 -47.65 19.68 40.71
C ASP A 51 -47.06 19.52 39.31
N GLN A 52 -46.85 20.61 38.57
CA GLN A 52 -46.22 20.62 37.24
C GLN A 52 -44.91 21.42 37.20
N PRO A 53 -43.88 21.05 38.00
CA PRO A 53 -42.59 21.72 37.98
C PRO A 53 -41.81 21.40 36.70
N PHE A 54 -41.03 22.36 36.22
CA PHE A 54 -40.00 22.18 35.19
C PHE A 54 -38.81 23.12 35.45
N ILE A 55 -37.63 22.76 34.99
CA ILE A 55 -36.46 23.64 35.05
C ILE A 55 -36.54 24.61 33.88
N ARG A 56 -36.58 25.91 34.18
CA ARG A 56 -36.62 26.98 33.17
C ARG A 56 -35.22 27.32 32.63
N THR A 57 -34.23 27.39 33.51
CA THR A 57 -32.87 27.81 33.16
C THR A 57 -31.87 27.20 34.14
N VAL A 58 -30.70 26.80 33.64
CA VAL A 58 -29.55 26.38 34.46
C VAL A 58 -28.65 27.61 34.64
N LEU A 59 -28.32 27.95 35.88
CA LEU A 59 -27.52 29.12 36.20
C LEU A 59 -26.05 28.73 36.36
N SER A 60 -25.14 29.56 35.83
CA SER A 60 -23.69 29.36 35.93
C SER A 60 -23.11 29.72 37.31
N ARG A 61 -23.95 30.10 38.28
CA ARG A 61 -23.48 30.53 39.60
C ARG A 61 -22.89 29.36 40.37
N GLY A 62 -21.63 29.50 40.80
CA GLY A 62 -20.94 28.50 41.62
C GLY A 62 -20.35 27.33 40.84
N VAL A 63 -20.39 27.36 39.50
CA VAL A 63 -19.77 26.36 38.64
C VAL A 63 -18.72 27.03 37.72
N GLY A 64 -17.65 26.30 37.40
CA GLY A 64 -16.65 26.76 36.45
C GLY A 64 -17.25 26.80 35.04
N VAL A 65 -17.08 27.92 34.35
CA VAL A 65 -17.45 28.08 32.94
C VAL A 65 -16.21 27.98 32.05
N PRO A 66 -16.34 27.57 30.77
CA PRO A 66 -15.22 27.59 29.84
C PRO A 66 -14.57 28.98 29.79
N ALA A 67 -13.25 29.04 29.77
CA ALA A 67 -12.54 30.28 29.48
C ALA A 67 -12.67 30.61 27.99
N LEU A 68 -13.32 31.73 27.68
CA LEU A 68 -13.59 32.20 26.33
C LEU A 68 -13.15 33.65 26.19
N ASP A 69 -12.46 33.96 25.09
CA ASP A 69 -12.24 35.33 24.67
C ASP A 69 -13.47 35.85 23.91
N ARG A 70 -13.45 37.13 23.56
CA ARG A 70 -14.53 37.75 22.80
C ARG A 70 -14.66 37.07 21.43
N GLU A 71 -15.89 36.74 21.05
CA GLU A 71 -16.28 36.03 19.81
C GLU A 71 -15.99 34.53 19.76
N ASP A 72 -15.36 33.95 20.80
CA ASP A 72 -15.15 32.50 20.85
C ASP A 72 -16.45 31.76 21.13
N LEU A 73 -16.59 30.57 20.53
CA LEU A 73 -17.67 29.63 20.85
C LEU A 73 -17.07 28.27 21.20
N ALA A 74 -17.53 27.66 22.29
CA ALA A 74 -17.12 26.32 22.69
C ALA A 74 -18.32 25.43 23.04
N TRP A 75 -18.24 24.19 22.60
CA TRP A 75 -19.08 23.08 23.02
C TRP A 75 -18.20 22.05 23.73
N GLN A 76 -18.36 21.87 25.04
CA GLN A 76 -17.44 21.03 25.80
C GLN A 76 -18.12 20.26 26.93
N GLN A 77 -17.58 19.07 27.23
CA GLN A 77 -17.91 18.29 28.43
C GLN A 77 -16.95 18.63 29.58
N SER A 78 -15.69 18.91 29.26
CA SER A 78 -14.62 19.34 30.15
C SER A 78 -13.58 20.13 29.35
N ASP A 79 -12.62 20.76 30.00
CA ASP A 79 -11.59 21.54 29.31
C ASP A 79 -10.78 20.69 28.29
N SER A 80 -10.56 19.39 28.57
CA SER A 80 -9.83 18.47 27.69
C SER A 80 -10.72 17.70 26.69
N VAL A 81 -12.03 17.96 26.67
CA VAL A 81 -12.99 17.35 25.73
C VAL A 81 -13.92 18.43 25.18
N ARG A 82 -13.55 19.00 24.03
CA ARG A 82 -14.18 20.20 23.48
C ARG A 82 -14.17 20.22 21.96
N GLN A 83 -15.12 20.98 21.43
CA GLN A 83 -15.09 21.52 20.07
C GLN A 83 -15.20 23.04 20.18
N ARG A 84 -14.27 23.77 19.58
CA ARG A 84 -14.16 25.23 19.71
C ARG A 84 -13.97 25.87 18.34
N VAL A 85 -14.52 27.06 18.20
CA VAL A 85 -14.14 28.01 17.15
C VAL A 85 -13.68 29.30 17.82
N ASP A 86 -12.52 29.80 17.40
CA ASP A 86 -11.96 31.04 17.93
C ASP A 86 -12.37 32.26 17.11
N ALA A 87 -12.00 33.45 17.58
CA ALA A 87 -12.23 34.71 16.86
C ALA A 87 -11.60 34.80 15.45
N HIS A 88 -10.63 33.93 15.11
CA HIS A 88 -10.00 33.84 13.79
C HIS A 88 -10.65 32.78 12.88
N ALA A 89 -11.78 32.20 13.31
CA ALA A 89 -12.49 31.12 12.63
C ALA A 89 -11.69 29.81 12.55
N GLU A 90 -10.74 29.59 13.45
CA GLU A 90 -10.03 28.33 13.60
C GLU A 90 -10.91 27.33 14.37
N TRP A 91 -11.16 26.17 13.77
CA TRP A 91 -11.93 25.09 14.39
C TRP A 91 -11.01 24.04 14.98
N SER A 92 -11.20 23.71 16.25
CA SER A 92 -10.51 22.60 16.92
C SER A 92 -11.50 21.59 17.52
N ARG A 93 -11.08 20.32 17.55
CA ARG A 93 -11.79 19.22 18.22
C ARG A 93 -10.78 18.39 18.98
N GLU A 94 -10.95 18.33 20.29
CA GLU A 94 -10.02 17.65 21.20
C GLU A 94 -10.78 16.65 22.07
N THR A 95 -10.20 15.47 22.26
CA THR A 95 -10.72 14.42 23.14
C THR A 95 -9.63 13.41 23.46
N HIS A 96 -9.67 12.82 24.64
CA HIS A 96 -8.83 11.67 25.01
C HIS A 96 -9.52 10.32 24.75
N GLY A 97 -10.79 10.35 24.34
CA GLY A 97 -11.57 9.17 23.95
C GLY A 97 -11.68 9.02 22.43
N ASP A 98 -12.34 7.95 22.00
CA ASP A 98 -12.51 7.64 20.59
C ASP A 98 -13.41 8.65 19.86
N ILE A 99 -13.04 8.98 18.62
CA ILE A 99 -13.93 9.63 17.65
C ILE A 99 -14.49 8.55 16.73
N ARG A 100 -15.82 8.39 16.72
CA ARG A 100 -16.55 7.53 15.77
C ARG A 100 -17.40 8.39 14.86
N GLU A 101 -17.27 8.19 13.55
CA GLU A 101 -18.00 8.93 12.53
C GLU A 101 -18.59 7.94 11.53
N SER A 102 -19.87 8.12 11.20
CA SER A 102 -20.55 7.36 10.16
C SER A 102 -21.28 8.35 9.26
N SER A 103 -21.07 8.21 7.96
CA SER A 103 -21.70 9.08 6.97
C SER A 103 -21.93 8.29 5.69
N LEU A 104 -22.95 8.66 4.94
CA LEU A 104 -23.16 8.14 3.58
C LEU A 104 -22.03 8.59 2.65
N ARG A 105 -21.61 9.86 2.78
CA ARG A 105 -20.58 10.48 1.96
C ARG A 105 -19.82 11.51 2.79
N ARG A 106 -18.50 11.39 2.83
CA ARG A 106 -17.59 12.39 3.39
C ARG A 106 -16.84 13.08 2.24
N ILE A 107 -17.00 14.39 2.11
CA ILE A 107 -16.27 15.20 1.13
C ILE A 107 -15.39 16.15 1.92
N ILE A 108 -14.09 16.13 1.66
CA ILE A 108 -13.12 17.02 2.27
C ILE A 108 -12.53 17.87 1.14
N LYS A 109 -12.56 19.19 1.31
CA LYS A 109 -11.92 20.15 0.41
C LYS A 109 -11.01 21.00 1.26
N ALA A 110 -9.72 20.93 0.97
CA ALA A 110 -8.70 21.73 1.63
C ALA A 110 -7.61 22.05 0.59
N ALA A 111 -6.93 23.18 0.76
CA ALA A 111 -5.73 23.48 -0.02
C ALA A 111 -4.57 22.55 0.37
N GLU A 112 -4.53 22.15 1.65
CA GLU A 112 -3.55 21.26 2.23
C GLU A 112 -4.23 20.34 3.24
N LEU A 113 -3.80 19.07 3.28
CA LEU A 113 -4.24 18.09 4.27
C LEU A 113 -3.01 17.41 4.87
N GLN A 114 -2.78 17.61 6.16
CA GLN A 114 -1.72 16.95 6.91
C GLN A 114 -2.33 15.92 7.87
N SER A 115 -1.73 14.74 7.94
CA SER A 115 -2.09 13.70 8.90
C SER A 115 -0.83 13.10 9.49
N SER A 116 -0.83 12.87 10.80
CA SER A 116 0.24 12.22 11.54
C SER A 116 -0.39 11.29 12.56
N CYS A 117 0.05 10.04 12.57
CA CYS A 117 -0.41 9.02 13.50
C CYS A 117 0.66 7.93 13.67
N ASP A 118 0.60 7.21 14.79
CA ASP A 118 1.53 6.09 15.03
C ASP A 118 1.21 4.87 14.16
N ASN A 119 -0.08 4.63 13.87
CA ASN A 119 -0.54 3.51 13.06
C ASN A 119 -1.76 3.89 12.22
N GLU A 120 -1.74 3.55 10.94
CA GLU A 120 -2.86 3.71 10.01
C GLU A 120 -3.30 2.35 9.46
N TYR A 121 -4.60 2.07 9.55
CA TYR A 121 -5.22 0.94 8.88
C TYR A 121 -6.34 1.45 7.98
N ARG A 122 -6.27 1.09 6.69
CA ARG A 122 -7.29 1.44 5.69
C ARG A 122 -7.80 0.19 5.01
N GLN A 123 -9.10 -0.05 5.11
CA GLN A 123 -9.78 -1.11 4.38
C GLN A 123 -10.80 -0.49 3.41
N VAL A 124 -10.67 -0.81 2.13
CA VAL A 124 -11.60 -0.39 1.08
C VAL A 124 -12.22 -1.64 0.50
N LYS A 125 -13.55 -1.75 0.53
CA LYS A 125 -14.28 -2.95 0.06
C LYS A 125 -14.37 -3.03 -1.46
N GLU A 126 -14.34 -1.89 -2.13
CA GLU A 126 -14.45 -1.77 -3.58
C GLU A 126 -13.16 -1.16 -4.14
N HIS A 127 -13.22 0.08 -4.63
CA HIS A 127 -12.13 0.72 -5.36
C HIS A 127 -11.47 1.84 -4.55
N SER A 128 -10.14 1.91 -4.60
CA SER A 128 -9.34 3.04 -4.12
C SER A 128 -8.60 3.62 -5.31
N ILE A 129 -8.91 4.87 -5.66
CA ILE A 129 -8.29 5.58 -6.80
C ILE A 129 -7.59 6.81 -6.24
N GLU A 130 -6.36 7.02 -6.68
CA GLU A 130 -5.59 8.21 -6.36
C GLU A 130 -5.08 8.83 -7.66
N GLU A 131 -5.48 10.07 -7.92
CA GLU A 131 -5.04 10.85 -9.07
C GLU A 131 -4.20 12.03 -8.57
N ILE A 132 -2.90 12.01 -8.91
CA ILE A 132 -1.95 13.02 -8.48
C ILE A 132 -1.40 13.69 -9.73
N ALA A 133 -1.76 14.96 -9.94
CA ALA A 133 -1.26 15.74 -11.08
C ALA A 133 0.22 16.13 -10.91
N GLY A 134 0.66 16.30 -9.66
CA GLY A 134 2.06 16.57 -9.30
C GLY A 134 2.85 15.27 -9.08
N VAL A 135 3.56 15.20 -7.96
CA VAL A 135 4.41 14.06 -7.61
C VAL A 135 3.82 13.32 -6.41
N LYS A 136 3.79 11.99 -6.47
CA LYS A 136 3.53 11.13 -5.32
C LYS A 136 4.83 10.51 -4.85
N VAL A 137 5.18 10.71 -3.58
CA VAL A 137 6.33 10.07 -2.93
C VAL A 137 5.81 9.13 -1.84
N ILE A 138 6.32 7.90 -1.83
CA ILE A 138 6.09 6.92 -0.76
C ILE A 138 7.46 6.53 -0.21
N GLU A 139 7.73 6.90 1.03
CA GLU A 139 8.95 6.52 1.74
C GLU A 139 8.60 5.55 2.87
N VAL A 140 9.30 4.42 2.93
CA VAL A 140 9.10 3.39 3.95
C VAL A 140 10.45 2.95 4.47
N LEU A 141 10.75 3.25 5.73
CA LEU A 141 12.01 2.87 6.37
C LEU A 141 12.11 1.37 6.67
N GLY A 142 10.97 0.71 6.87
CA GLY A 142 10.86 -0.73 7.09
C GLY A 142 10.73 -1.50 5.78
N ALA A 143 9.55 -2.08 5.55
CA ALA A 143 9.26 -2.88 4.36
C ALA A 143 8.07 -2.33 3.59
N LEU A 144 8.25 -2.08 2.29
CA LEU A 144 7.15 -1.85 1.34
C LEU A 144 6.77 -3.18 0.68
N ARG A 145 5.49 -3.55 0.74
CA ARG A 145 4.96 -4.78 0.13
C ARG A 145 3.79 -4.44 -0.78
N LEU A 146 3.92 -4.76 -2.06
CA LEU A 146 2.85 -4.65 -3.06
C LEU A 146 2.42 -6.06 -3.46
N LEU A 147 1.19 -6.42 -3.12
CA LEU A 147 0.64 -7.75 -3.36
C LEU A 147 -0.66 -7.60 -4.15
N SER A 148 -0.81 -8.38 -5.21
CA SER A 148 -2.05 -8.49 -5.98
C SER A 148 -2.40 -9.97 -6.15
N GLY A 149 -3.65 -10.34 -5.87
CA GLY A 149 -4.17 -11.67 -6.20
C GLY A 149 -4.54 -11.82 -7.68
N GLY A 150 -4.54 -10.72 -8.43
CA GLY A 150 -4.78 -10.67 -9.87
C GLY A 150 -3.54 -10.17 -10.60
N SER A 151 -3.71 -9.12 -11.40
CA SER A 151 -2.61 -8.44 -12.09
C SER A 151 -2.04 -7.29 -11.27
N LEU A 152 -0.74 -7.03 -11.45
CA LEU A 152 -0.06 -5.82 -11.02
C LEU A 152 0.62 -5.23 -12.26
N ASN A 153 0.25 -4.02 -12.65
CA ASN A 153 0.84 -3.31 -13.78
C ASN A 153 1.63 -2.11 -13.26
N ILE A 154 2.89 -1.99 -13.68
CA ILE A 154 3.77 -0.87 -13.37
C ILE A 154 4.31 -0.36 -14.69
N GLY A 155 4.14 0.93 -14.95
CA GLY A 155 4.61 1.56 -16.17
C GLY A 155 4.94 3.04 -15.92
N ALA A 156 5.86 3.55 -16.71
CA ALA A 156 6.25 4.96 -16.75
C ALA A 156 6.36 5.38 -18.21
N LEU A 157 6.01 6.64 -18.51
CA LEU A 157 6.16 7.20 -19.86
C LEU A 157 7.63 7.46 -20.21
N ASP A 158 8.39 7.90 -19.21
CA ASP A 158 9.82 8.16 -19.32
C ASP A 158 10.60 6.97 -18.73
N ASN A 159 11.14 7.09 -17.51
CA ASN A 159 12.02 6.07 -16.94
C ASN A 159 11.34 5.26 -15.83
N LEU A 160 11.54 3.93 -15.84
CA LEU A 160 11.25 3.03 -14.72
C LEU A 160 12.57 2.49 -14.15
N ASN A 161 12.90 2.89 -12.92
CA ASN A 161 14.14 2.49 -12.25
C ASN A 161 13.85 1.50 -11.11
N LEU A 162 14.52 0.35 -11.12
CA LEU A 162 14.51 -0.63 -10.03
C LEU A 162 15.94 -0.87 -9.60
N SER A 163 16.26 -0.58 -8.34
CA SER A 163 17.63 -0.65 -7.84
C SER A 163 17.64 -1.17 -6.41
N THR A 164 18.66 -1.96 -6.09
CA THR A 164 18.90 -2.53 -4.76
C THR A 164 20.40 -2.67 -4.55
N THR A 165 20.84 -2.68 -3.30
CA THR A 165 22.23 -2.94 -2.92
C THR A 165 22.54 -4.43 -2.72
N SER A 166 21.50 -5.25 -2.51
CA SER A 166 21.65 -6.70 -2.33
C SER A 166 21.13 -7.43 -3.58
N ASP A 167 19.88 -7.88 -3.57
CA ASP A 167 19.38 -8.82 -4.58
C ASP A 167 18.07 -8.36 -5.21
N ILE A 168 17.96 -8.55 -6.52
CA ILE A 168 16.68 -8.55 -7.25
C ILE A 168 16.38 -10.01 -7.60
N ASN A 169 15.24 -10.51 -7.13
CA ASN A 169 14.76 -11.85 -7.46
C ASN A 169 13.53 -11.75 -8.37
N SER A 170 13.60 -12.34 -9.56
CA SER A 170 12.47 -12.45 -10.49
C SER A 170 12.16 -13.94 -10.73
N SER A 171 10.93 -14.35 -10.42
CA SER A 171 10.46 -15.73 -10.60
C SER A 171 9.18 -15.71 -11.42
N VAL A 172 9.19 -16.41 -12.55
CA VAL A 172 8.08 -16.45 -13.50
C VAL A 172 7.70 -17.91 -13.77
N GLY A 173 6.44 -18.26 -13.55
CA GLY A 173 5.96 -19.64 -13.66
C GLY A 173 5.66 -20.12 -15.08
N ARG A 174 5.51 -19.19 -16.03
CA ARG A 174 5.28 -19.47 -17.46
C ARG A 174 6.32 -18.73 -18.29
N ASP A 175 5.92 -17.63 -18.93
CA ASP A 175 6.76 -16.92 -19.90
C ASP A 175 7.26 -15.59 -19.33
N LEU A 176 8.57 -15.38 -19.34
CA LEU A 176 9.18 -14.06 -19.24
C LEU A 176 9.46 -13.56 -20.65
N LYS A 177 8.86 -12.42 -21.03
CA LYS A 177 9.07 -11.78 -22.32
C LYS A 177 9.72 -10.42 -22.12
N GLU A 178 10.86 -10.23 -22.75
CA GLU A 178 11.61 -8.96 -22.73
C GLU A 178 11.76 -8.47 -24.16
N GLN A 179 11.34 -7.23 -24.42
CA GLN A 179 11.53 -6.57 -25.72
C GLN A 179 12.37 -5.31 -25.49
N ILE A 180 13.53 -5.24 -26.15
CA ILE A 180 14.49 -4.16 -26.02
C ILE A 180 14.67 -3.53 -27.40
N GLY A 181 14.39 -2.24 -27.53
CA GLY A 181 14.49 -1.53 -28.82
C GLY A 181 15.92 -1.23 -29.24
N ASN A 182 16.82 -0.99 -28.28
CA ASN A 182 18.22 -0.65 -28.52
C ASN A 182 19.14 -1.66 -27.85
N ILE A 183 19.68 -1.33 -26.67
CA ILE A 183 20.74 -2.10 -26.02
C ILE A 183 20.19 -2.84 -24.81
N ARG A 184 20.47 -4.15 -24.75
CA ARG A 184 20.41 -4.92 -23.50
C ARG A 184 21.84 -5.07 -23.00
N GLU A 185 22.14 -4.46 -21.85
CA GLU A 185 23.41 -4.64 -21.16
C GLU A 185 23.20 -5.51 -19.91
N SER A 186 23.99 -6.57 -19.78
CA SER A 186 23.96 -7.46 -18.62
C SER A 186 25.40 -7.78 -18.24
N ILE A 187 25.84 -7.25 -17.11
CA ILE A 187 27.22 -7.30 -16.66
C ILE A 187 27.27 -7.96 -15.29
N ALA A 188 28.00 -9.06 -15.18
CA ALA A 188 28.30 -9.70 -13.91
C ALA A 188 29.81 -9.66 -13.64
N LYS A 189 30.21 -9.35 -12.40
CA LYS A 189 31.63 -9.34 -12.01
C LYS A 189 32.22 -10.74 -11.93
N THR A 190 31.48 -11.68 -11.34
CA THR A 190 31.98 -13.04 -11.06
C THR A 190 31.47 -14.06 -12.07
N GLN A 191 30.15 -14.11 -12.29
CA GLN A 191 29.54 -15.11 -13.15
C GLN A 191 28.20 -14.63 -13.71
N GLN A 192 28.03 -14.81 -15.01
CA GLN A 192 26.73 -14.73 -15.67
C GLN A 192 26.34 -16.13 -16.13
N SER A 193 25.11 -16.56 -15.83
CA SER A 193 24.61 -17.88 -16.20
C SER A 193 23.33 -17.73 -17.04
N ILE A 194 23.35 -18.31 -18.23
CA ILE A 194 22.16 -18.50 -19.08
C ILE A 194 22.01 -20.01 -19.25
N LYS A 195 20.99 -20.58 -18.59
CA LYS A 195 20.81 -22.02 -18.48
C LYS A 195 19.36 -22.38 -18.71
N VAL A 196 19.15 -23.53 -19.33
CA VAL A 196 17.84 -24.18 -19.45
C VAL A 196 17.83 -25.39 -18.52
N LYS A 197 16.66 -25.77 -17.99
CA LYS A 197 16.51 -27.03 -17.25
C LYS A 197 16.74 -28.21 -18.19
N ASP A 198 16.97 -29.40 -17.63
CA ASP A 198 17.15 -30.63 -18.41
C ASP A 198 15.98 -30.85 -19.37
N GLY A 199 16.32 -31.12 -20.64
CA GLY A 199 15.36 -31.21 -21.75
C GLY A 199 14.93 -29.86 -22.34
N GLY A 200 15.31 -28.74 -21.72
CA GLY A 200 15.10 -27.40 -22.25
C GLY A 200 16.04 -27.07 -23.41
N LYS A 201 15.63 -26.08 -24.20
CA LYS A 201 16.33 -25.66 -25.41
C LYS A 201 16.74 -24.19 -25.33
N ALA A 202 17.93 -23.88 -25.81
CA ALA A 202 18.47 -22.53 -25.87
C ALA A 202 18.57 -22.05 -27.31
N TRP A 203 18.25 -20.77 -27.51
CA TRP A 203 18.48 -20.04 -28.74
C TRP A 203 19.43 -18.89 -28.45
N LEU A 204 20.53 -18.80 -29.21
CA LEU A 204 21.48 -17.71 -29.10
C LEU A 204 21.76 -17.17 -30.50
N GLY A 205 21.37 -15.93 -30.77
CA GLY A 205 21.60 -15.30 -32.07
C GLY A 205 20.40 -14.45 -32.51
N SER A 206 20.18 -14.37 -33.81
CA SER A 206 19.07 -13.59 -34.40
C SER A 206 17.84 -14.48 -34.61
N GLU A 207 16.74 -13.93 -35.13
CA GLU A 207 15.53 -14.72 -35.46
C GLU A 207 15.80 -15.84 -36.48
N SER A 208 16.79 -15.68 -37.35
CA SER A 208 17.10 -16.63 -38.42
C SER A 208 18.39 -17.43 -38.20
N VAL A 209 19.24 -17.02 -37.25
CA VAL A 209 20.55 -17.64 -37.00
C VAL A 209 20.69 -18.02 -35.54
N ASN A 210 20.72 -19.33 -35.26
CA ASN A 210 21.07 -19.88 -33.96
C ASN A 210 22.56 -20.28 -33.95
N VAL A 211 23.38 -19.57 -33.20
CA VAL A 211 24.83 -19.82 -33.05
C VAL A 211 25.10 -21.25 -32.53
N LEU A 212 24.21 -21.81 -31.70
CA LEU A 212 24.36 -23.19 -31.22
C LEU A 212 24.15 -24.20 -32.34
N LYS A 213 23.26 -23.90 -33.31
CA LYS A 213 23.06 -24.72 -34.50
C LYS A 213 24.26 -24.66 -35.43
N VAL A 214 24.80 -23.47 -35.65
CA VAL A 214 26.04 -23.28 -36.42
C VAL A 214 27.20 -24.05 -35.79
N LEU A 215 27.31 -24.06 -34.45
CA LEU A 215 28.32 -24.84 -33.75
C LEU A 215 28.11 -26.36 -33.93
N GLU A 216 26.87 -26.83 -33.88
CA GLU A 216 26.54 -28.23 -34.15
C GLU A 216 26.95 -28.64 -35.58
N GLU A 217 26.61 -27.83 -36.57
CA GLU A 217 26.98 -28.05 -37.98
C GLU A 217 28.50 -27.98 -38.20
N LEU A 218 29.20 -27.11 -37.47
CA LEU A 218 30.66 -27.07 -37.50
C LEU A 218 31.27 -28.36 -36.95
N ILE A 219 30.72 -28.91 -35.86
CA ILE A 219 31.17 -30.20 -35.31
C ILE A 219 30.94 -31.33 -36.32
N ASP A 220 29.82 -31.31 -37.05
CA ASP A 220 29.55 -32.24 -38.14
C ASP A 220 30.58 -32.16 -39.27
N VAL A 221 30.91 -30.93 -39.71
CA VAL A 221 31.94 -30.73 -40.74
C VAL A 221 33.29 -31.27 -40.27
N VAL A 222 33.64 -31.09 -38.99
CA VAL A 222 34.87 -31.65 -38.41
C VAL A 222 34.84 -33.19 -38.37
N SER A 223 33.72 -33.79 -37.98
CA SER A 223 33.52 -35.25 -38.01
C SER A 223 33.69 -35.81 -39.43
N ALA A 224 33.02 -35.20 -40.41
CA ALA A 224 33.12 -35.60 -41.82
C ALA A 224 34.53 -35.44 -42.40
N LEU A 225 35.24 -34.37 -42.03
CA LEU A 225 36.63 -34.14 -42.42
C LEU A 225 37.53 -35.26 -41.88
N ALA A 226 37.38 -35.62 -40.61
CA ALA A 226 38.15 -36.69 -39.99
C ALA A 226 37.86 -38.04 -40.67
N GLY A 227 36.60 -38.36 -40.95
CA GLY A 227 36.24 -39.58 -41.67
C GLY A 227 36.81 -39.63 -43.09
N THR A 228 36.76 -38.52 -43.82
CA THR A 228 37.36 -38.39 -45.16
C THR A 228 38.89 -38.57 -45.09
N LEU A 229 39.53 -37.96 -44.09
CA LEU A 229 40.98 -38.06 -43.91
C LEU A 229 41.41 -39.47 -43.50
N ALA A 230 40.67 -40.17 -42.63
CA ALA A 230 40.98 -41.54 -42.22
C ALA A 230 40.90 -42.52 -43.40
N THR A 231 40.04 -42.24 -44.37
CA THR A 231 39.79 -43.11 -45.53
C THR A 231 40.49 -42.67 -46.81
N HIS A 232 41.21 -41.55 -46.81
CA HIS A 232 41.90 -41.08 -48.01
C HIS A 232 43.02 -42.05 -48.44
N SER A 233 43.30 -42.12 -49.73
CA SER A 233 44.42 -42.89 -50.27
C SER A 233 45.01 -42.21 -51.50
N HIS A 234 46.27 -42.50 -51.81
CA HIS A 234 46.92 -42.00 -53.02
C HIS A 234 46.73 -43.00 -54.19
N PRO A 235 46.36 -42.56 -55.40
CA PRO A 235 46.08 -43.45 -56.53
C PRO A 235 47.21 -44.42 -56.89
N SER A 236 48.46 -44.05 -56.61
CA SER A 236 49.65 -44.84 -56.95
C SER A 236 49.98 -45.96 -55.96
N SER A 237 49.48 -45.90 -54.72
CA SER A 237 49.78 -46.91 -53.69
C SER A 237 48.53 -47.61 -53.13
N GLY A 238 47.36 -46.97 -53.19
CA GLY A 238 46.13 -47.47 -52.56
C GLY A 238 46.21 -47.55 -51.03
N GLN A 239 47.28 -47.04 -50.42
CA GLN A 239 47.49 -47.12 -48.98
C GLN A 239 46.76 -45.98 -48.28
N LYS A 240 46.04 -46.34 -47.21
CA LYS A 240 45.47 -45.41 -46.24
C LYS A 240 46.56 -44.80 -45.34
N PRO A 241 46.26 -43.74 -44.57
CA PRO A 241 47.22 -43.16 -43.65
C PRO A 241 47.64 -44.15 -42.58
N THR A 242 48.91 -44.12 -42.20
CA THR A 242 49.42 -44.87 -41.04
C THR A 242 48.73 -44.49 -39.72
N GLN A 243 48.10 -43.31 -39.68
CA GLN A 243 47.37 -42.75 -38.55
C GLN A 243 45.85 -43.00 -38.61
N GLU A 244 45.33 -43.84 -39.52
CA GLU A 244 43.88 -44.10 -39.71
C GLU A 244 43.12 -44.26 -38.38
N ILE A 245 43.61 -45.11 -37.48
CA ILE A 245 42.96 -45.40 -36.20
C ILE A 245 42.83 -44.13 -35.34
N ALA A 246 43.89 -43.32 -35.27
CA ALA A 246 43.91 -42.09 -34.49
C ALA A 246 42.96 -41.04 -35.09
N ILE A 247 42.90 -40.93 -36.42
CA ILE A 247 42.02 -39.99 -37.11
C ILE A 247 40.54 -40.39 -36.91
N THR A 248 40.21 -41.67 -37.03
CA THR A 248 38.87 -42.18 -36.73
C THR A 248 38.47 -41.89 -35.27
N ALA A 249 39.41 -41.95 -34.32
CA ALA A 249 39.13 -41.57 -32.94
C ALA A 249 38.78 -40.08 -32.77
N HIS A 250 39.30 -39.19 -33.62
CA HIS A 250 38.89 -37.78 -33.65
C HIS A 250 37.46 -37.60 -34.16
N GLN A 251 37.05 -38.38 -35.16
CA GLN A 251 35.65 -38.43 -35.62
C GLN A 251 34.71 -38.80 -34.46
N THR A 252 35.00 -39.90 -33.75
CA THR A 252 34.21 -40.34 -32.57
C THR A 252 34.16 -39.26 -31.49
N SER A 253 35.25 -38.52 -31.29
CA SER A 253 35.29 -37.42 -30.31
C SER A 253 34.37 -36.26 -30.72
N ALA A 254 34.35 -35.89 -32.00
CA ALA A 254 33.44 -34.89 -32.54
C ALA A 254 31.97 -35.34 -32.40
N ASP A 255 31.66 -36.59 -32.74
CA ASP A 255 30.31 -37.15 -32.61
C ASP A 255 29.81 -37.14 -31.15
N ASN A 256 30.70 -37.44 -30.19
CA ASN A 256 30.40 -37.35 -28.76
C ASN A 256 30.09 -35.91 -28.33
N LEU A 257 30.89 -34.92 -28.75
CA LEU A 257 30.62 -33.50 -28.46
C LEU A 257 29.29 -33.04 -29.06
N LYS A 258 29.01 -33.46 -30.31
CA LYS A 258 27.73 -33.18 -30.94
C LYS A 258 26.58 -33.73 -30.10
N SER A 259 26.67 -34.99 -29.66
CA SER A 259 25.64 -35.62 -28.82
C SER A 259 25.37 -34.88 -27.50
N GLN A 260 26.37 -34.16 -26.97
CA GLN A 260 26.22 -33.32 -25.78
C GLN A 260 25.53 -31.98 -26.10
N LEU A 261 25.78 -31.42 -27.28
CA LEU A 261 25.23 -30.13 -27.72
C LEU A 261 23.80 -30.24 -28.25
N THR A 262 23.50 -31.24 -29.10
CA THR A 262 22.19 -31.45 -29.75
C THR A 262 21.00 -31.32 -28.80
N PRO A 263 21.03 -31.88 -27.56
CA PRO A 263 19.90 -31.80 -26.63
C PRO A 263 19.53 -30.38 -26.23
N ILE A 264 20.46 -29.40 -26.25
CA ILE A 264 20.20 -28.03 -25.79
C ILE A 264 19.97 -27.03 -26.94
N VAL A 265 20.12 -27.42 -28.20
CA VAL A 265 19.85 -26.53 -29.34
C VAL A 265 18.33 -26.44 -29.59
N ALA A 266 17.80 -25.22 -29.60
CA ALA A 266 16.43 -24.90 -30.01
C ALA A 266 16.24 -24.95 -31.53
#